data_AF-A0A0N1B8C9-F1
#
_entry.id   AF-A0A0N1B8C9-F1
#
_cell.length_a   1.000
_cell.length_b   1.000
_cell.length_c   1.000
_cell.angle_alpha   90.00
_cell.angle_beta   90.00
_cell.angle_gamma   90.00
#
_symmetry.space_group_name_H-M   'P 1'
#
loop_
_entity.id
_entity.type
_entity.pdbx_description
1 polymer ?
#
loop_
_entity_poly.entity_id
_entity_poly.type
_entity_poly.pdbx_seq_one_letter_code
_entity_poly.pdbx_strand_id
1 'polypeptide(L)'
;MYSGGGEARIRFRNADTDYILFDATNRTGFGGGPNNPQFTAGIATRVDGKLTSLRKCSASTPLSYSLLPGIKTEGFDHDLMP
;
A
#
# COMPACT_ATOMS: atom_id res chain seq x y z
N MET A 1 -9.47 -5.42 -11.53
CA MET A 1 -9.58 -5.74 -10.09
C MET A 1 -10.16 -4.51 -9.37
N TYR A 2 -11.47 -4.22 -9.40
CA TYR A 2 -12.01 -3.04 -8.67
C TYR A 2 -13.43 -3.23 -8.10
N SER A 3 -13.66 -4.33 -7.36
CA SER A 3 -14.89 -4.51 -6.56
C SER A 3 -14.73 -4.18 -5.06
N GLY A 4 -13.53 -3.80 -4.59
CA GLY A 4 -13.32 -3.55 -3.15
C GLY A 4 -12.09 -2.72 -2.75
N GLY A 5 -11.26 -2.27 -3.70
CA GLY A 5 -9.93 -1.75 -3.38
C GLY A 5 -8.90 -2.89 -3.25
N GLY A 6 -7.65 -2.54 -2.99
CA GLY A 6 -6.56 -3.50 -2.88
C GLY A 6 -5.21 -2.82 -2.67
N GLU A 7 -4.25 -3.55 -2.13
CA GLU A 7 -2.89 -3.09 -1.85
C GLU A 7 -1.87 -4.06 -2.44
N ALA A 8 -0.84 -3.50 -3.05
CA ALA A 8 0.41 -4.18 -3.32
C ALA A 8 1.51 -3.51 -2.49
N ARG A 9 2.37 -4.28 -1.84
CA ARG A 9 3.46 -3.74 -1.05
C ARG A 9 4.70 -4.62 -1.04
N ILE A 10 5.82 -3.99 -0.75
CA ILE A 10 7.10 -4.63 -0.46
C ILE A 10 7.58 -4.09 0.89
N ARG A 11 7.84 -5.00 1.83
CA ARG A 11 8.36 -4.67 3.16
C ARG A 11 9.80 -5.15 3.32
N PHE A 12 10.65 -4.24 3.76
CA PHE A 12 12.01 -4.52 4.22
C PHE A 12 12.07 -4.27 5.72
N ARG A 13 12.68 -5.18 6.48
CA ARG A 13 12.90 -4.98 7.91
C ARG A 13 14.39 -4.82 8.18
N ASN A 14 14.75 -3.78 8.93
CA ASN A 14 16.07 -3.61 9.51
C ASN A 14 15.91 -3.33 11.00
N ALA A 15 16.42 -4.24 11.84
CA ALA A 15 16.18 -4.24 13.29
C ALA A 15 14.66 -4.14 13.62
N ASP A 16 14.27 -3.10 14.35
CA ASP A 16 12.92 -2.76 14.80
C ASP A 16 12.12 -1.95 13.76
N THR A 17 12.75 -1.58 12.65
CA THR A 17 12.19 -0.67 11.65
C THR A 17 11.72 -1.43 10.41
N ASP A 18 10.44 -1.30 10.06
CA ASP A 18 9.89 -1.71 8.77
C ASP A 18 9.86 -0.53 7.79
N TYR A 19 10.35 -0.77 6.58
CA TYR A 19 10.28 0.13 5.43
C TYR A 19 9.33 -0.48 4.40
N ILE A 20 8.26 0.23 4.06
CA ILE A 20 7.15 -0.31 3.29
C ILE A 20 6.93 0.56 2.06
N LEU A 21 7.22 0.03 0.88
CA LEU A 21 6.84 0.62 -0.40
C LEU A 21 5.48 0.03 -0.80
N PHE A 22 4.51 0.88 -1.11
CA PHE A 22 3.14 0.42 -1.36
C PHE A 22 2.45 1.16 -2.49
N ASP A 23 1.52 0.47 -3.13
CA ASP A 23 0.43 1.03 -3.91
C ASP A 23 -0.90 0.52 -3.36
N ALA A 24 -1.83 1.43 -3.18
CA ALA A 24 -3.16 1.14 -2.68
C ALA A 24 -4.20 1.75 -3.61
N THR A 25 -5.30 1.01 -3.78
CA THR A 25 -6.54 1.56 -4.31
C THR A 25 -7.60 1.53 -3.22
N ASN A 26 -8.08 2.71 -2.86
CA ASN A 26 -9.20 2.87 -1.95
C ASN A 26 -10.49 3.02 -2.76
N ARG A 27 -11.48 2.19 -2.47
CA ARG A 27 -12.83 2.35 -3.02
C ARG A 27 -13.46 3.60 -2.39
N THR A 28 -13.90 4.56 -3.20
CA THR A 28 -14.65 5.74 -2.72
C THR A 28 -15.95 5.91 -3.50
N GLY A 29 -16.77 6.90 -3.13
CA GLY A 29 -18.06 7.13 -3.80
C GLY A 29 -19.11 6.05 -3.52
N PHE A 30 -19.24 5.63 -2.25
CA PHE A 30 -20.27 4.69 -1.83
C PHE A 30 -21.68 5.30 -2.00
N GLY A 31 -22.60 4.58 -2.65
CA GLY A 31 -23.97 5.05 -2.91
C GLY A 31 -24.58 4.39 -4.14
N GLY A 32 -25.63 5.00 -4.71
CA GLY A 32 -26.28 4.51 -5.94
C GLY A 32 -25.55 4.84 -7.24
N GLY A 33 -24.42 5.56 -7.17
CA GLY A 33 -23.58 5.92 -8.31
C GLY A 33 -22.44 4.93 -8.57
N PRO A 34 -21.63 5.16 -9.62
CA PRO A 34 -20.46 4.34 -9.89
C PRO A 34 -19.41 4.49 -8.78
N ASN A 35 -18.60 3.44 -8.61
CA ASN A 35 -17.43 3.48 -7.74
C ASN A 35 -16.39 4.47 -8.28
N ASN A 36 -15.82 5.29 -7.39
CA ASN A 36 -14.73 6.21 -7.69
C ASN A 36 -13.44 5.74 -6.99
N PRO A 37 -12.57 4.95 -7.65
CA PRO A 37 -11.33 4.50 -7.01
C PRO A 37 -10.34 5.65 -6.80
N GLN A 38 -9.76 5.71 -5.61
CA GLN A 38 -8.65 6.61 -5.29
C GLN A 38 -7.35 5.82 -5.22
N PHE A 39 -6.38 6.19 -6.04
CA PHE A 39 -5.05 5.57 -6.08
C PHE A 39 -4.08 6.35 -5.20
N THR A 40 -3.34 5.64 -4.37
CA THR A 40 -2.25 6.20 -3.58
C THR A 40 -1.03 5.30 -3.68
N ALA A 41 0.14 5.88 -3.85
CA ALA A 41 1.41 5.18 -3.77
C ALA A 41 2.31 5.92 -2.78
N GLY A 42 3.24 5.22 -2.14
CA GLY A 42 4.13 5.87 -1.18
C GLY A 42 5.13 4.95 -0.51
N ILE A 43 5.91 5.57 0.37
CA ILE A 43 6.82 4.91 1.29
C ILE A 43 6.38 5.22 2.71
N ALA A 44 6.21 4.19 3.52
CA ALA A 44 5.94 4.29 4.94
C ALA A 44 7.09 3.68 5.75
N THR A 45 7.33 4.21 6.95
CA THR A 45 8.20 3.58 7.93
C THR A 45 7.41 3.25 9.19
N ARG A 46 7.70 2.10 9.80
CA ARG A 46 7.20 1.75 11.12
C ARG A 46 8.35 1.40 12.05
N VAL A 47 8.25 1.80 13.31
CA VAL A 47 9.16 1.38 14.39
C VAL A 47 8.29 0.69 15.43
N ASP A 48 8.65 -0.53 15.82
CA ASP A 48 7.85 -1.36 16.74
C ASP A 48 6.37 -1.48 16.32
N GLY A 49 6.15 -1.62 15.00
CA GLY A 49 4.81 -1.75 14.41
C GLY A 49 4.00 -0.44 14.34
N LYS A 50 4.52 0.68 14.84
CA LYS A 50 3.84 1.98 14.79
C LYS A 50 4.31 2.80 13.60
N LEU A 51 3.37 3.39 12.85
CA LEU A 51 3.69 4.30 11.74
C LEU A 51 4.46 5.52 12.24
N THR A 52 5.66 5.74 11.71
CA THR A 52 6.55 6.85 12.09
C THR A 52 6.71 7.89 10.98
N SER A 53 6.59 7.48 9.72
CA SER A 53 6.64 8.38 8.57
C SER A 53 5.80 7.84 7.42
N LEU A 54 5.25 8.76 6.64
CA LEU A 54 4.54 8.46 5.40
C LEU A 54 4.86 9.54 4.37
N ARG A 55 5.46 9.12 3.25
CA ARG A 55 5.70 9.98 2.08
C ARG A 55 4.90 9.44 0.90
N LYS A 56 3.89 10.19 0.49
CA LYS A 56 3.09 9.87 -0.70
C LYS A 56 3.86 10.27 -1.97
N CYS A 57 3.77 9.43 -2.99
CA CYS A 57 4.29 9.72 -4.32
C CYS A 57 3.31 10.64 -5.07
N SER A 58 3.84 11.60 -5.83
CA SER A 58 3.04 12.45 -6.72
C SER A 58 2.71 11.76 -8.05
N ALA A 59 3.47 10.73 -8.42
CA ALA A 59 3.23 9.86 -9.56
C ALA A 59 2.84 8.46 -9.08
N SER A 60 1.84 7.87 -9.71
CA SER A 60 1.28 6.56 -9.34
C SER A 60 1.70 5.49 -10.36
N THR A 61 3.00 5.34 -10.58
CA THR A 61 3.49 4.17 -11.34
C THR A 61 3.39 2.95 -10.44
N PRO A 62 2.59 1.93 -10.80
CA PRO A 62 2.42 0.76 -9.96
C PRO A 62 3.73 -0.04 -9.83
N LEU A 63 3.90 -0.68 -8.69
CA LEU A 63 4.84 -1.75 -8.42
C LEU A 63 4.69 -2.82 -9.51
N SER A 64 5.78 -3.04 -10.23
CA SER A 64 5.77 -4.04 -11.28
C SER A 64 5.73 -5.44 -10.66
N TYR A 65 4.69 -6.21 -10.98
CA TYR A 65 4.55 -7.60 -10.57
C TYR A 65 5.71 -8.48 -11.06
N SER A 66 6.45 -8.06 -12.10
CA SER A 66 7.66 -8.75 -12.55
C SER A 66 8.81 -8.72 -11.54
N LEU A 67 8.76 -7.86 -10.52
CA LEU A 67 9.76 -7.77 -9.45
C LEU A 67 9.46 -8.73 -8.28
N LEU A 68 8.30 -9.37 -8.28
CA LEU A 68 7.82 -10.22 -7.18
C LEU A 68 8.30 -11.68 -7.16
N PRO A 69 8.86 -12.30 -8.24
CA PRO A 69 9.39 -13.65 -8.13
C PRO A 69 10.50 -13.73 -7.06
N GLY A 70 10.26 -14.52 -6.01
CA GLY A 70 11.20 -14.73 -4.91
C GLY A 70 10.92 -13.93 -3.64
N ILE A 71 9.95 -13.00 -3.65
CA ILE A 71 9.52 -12.28 -2.44
C ILE A 71 8.39 -13.08 -1.75
N LYS A 72 8.51 -13.32 -0.44
CA LYS A 72 7.44 -13.96 0.34
C LYS A 72 6.21 -13.05 0.41
N THR A 73 5.03 -13.63 0.22
CA THR A 73 3.77 -12.90 0.37
C THR A 73 3.41 -12.73 1.85
N GLU A 74 2.75 -11.62 2.16
CA GLU A 74 2.18 -11.34 3.49
C GLU A 74 0.70 -10.95 3.36
N GLY A 75 -0.04 -11.02 4.46
CA GLY A 75 -1.45 -10.60 4.51
C GLY A 75 -1.60 -9.09 4.28
N PHE A 76 -2.84 -8.68 3.97
CA PHE A 76 -3.21 -7.27 3.87
C PHE A 76 -3.03 -6.55 5.22
N ASP A 77 -2.70 -5.26 5.18
CA ASP A 77 -2.42 -4.47 6.37
C ASP A 77 -3.36 -3.28 6.49
N HIS A 78 -4.22 -3.35 7.52
CA HIS A 78 -5.24 -2.35 7.75
C HIS A 78 -4.71 -1.03 8.31
N ASP A 79 -3.45 -1.00 8.77
CA ASP A 79 -2.88 0.13 9.50
C ASP A 79 -1.81 0.87 8.68
N LEU A 80 -1.60 0.51 7.41
CA LEU A 80 -0.52 1.10 6.60
C LEU A 80 -0.86 2.51 6.16
N MET A 81 -2.14 2.74 5.87
CA MET A 81 -2.67 4.03 5.47
C MET A 81 -3.67 4.51 6.51
N PRO A 82 -3.53 5.75 7.02
CA PRO A 82 -4.54 6.38 7.87
C PRO A 82 -5.80 6.76 7.08
#